data_AF-A0A1E3XCF4-F1
#
_entry.id   AF-A0A1E3XCF4-F1
#
_cell.length_a   1.000
_cell.length_b   1.000
_cell.length_c   1.000
_cell.angle_alpha   90.00
_cell.angle_beta   90.00
_cell.angle_gamma   90.00
#
_symmetry.space_group_name_H-M   'P 1'
#
loop_
_entity.id
_entity.type
_entity.pdbx_description
1 polymer ?
#
loop_
_entity_poly.entity_id
_entity_poly.type
_entity_poly.pdbx_seq_one_letter_code
_entity_poly.pdbx_strand_id
1 'polypeptide(L)'
;MKKRSNVYTILIVFLLLIQQIILGCTTTVTKDVQKEELIREDSHKEDLVKEELNKEEADLVSQKLYKDKCSPCHELPDIDAYAYTPEQWVNIIDAMHNPREYSEFITLEEDEKIKDYLKNMSH
;
A
#
# COMPACT_ATOMS: atom_id res chain seq x y z
N MET A 1 38.31 14.63 -27.61
CA MET A 1 37.27 14.77 -26.56
C MET A 1 37.81 15.32 -25.22
N LYS A 2 38.75 16.29 -25.22
CA LYS A 2 39.46 16.72 -23.98
C LYS A 2 38.92 18.01 -23.34
N LYS A 3 38.20 18.86 -24.09
CA LYS A 3 37.67 20.15 -23.60
C LYS A 3 36.39 20.02 -22.77
N ARG A 4 35.49 19.09 -23.11
CA ARG A 4 34.23 18.86 -22.36
C ARG A 4 34.48 18.24 -20.98
N SER A 5 35.44 17.31 -20.89
CA SER A 5 35.80 16.66 -19.62
C SER A 5 36.27 17.66 -18.56
N ASN A 6 37.01 18.70 -18.95
CA ASN A 6 37.56 19.68 -18.01
C ASN A 6 36.46 20.57 -17.42
N VAL A 7 35.43 20.91 -18.23
CA VAL A 7 34.25 21.66 -17.76
C VAL A 7 33.45 20.86 -16.74
N TYR A 8 33.25 19.56 -16.98
CA TYR A 8 32.57 18.69 -16.02
C TYR A 8 33.35 18.54 -14.72
N THR A 9 34.69 18.40 -14.80
CA THR A 9 35.52 18.35 -13.60
C THR A 9 35.42 19.64 -12.78
N ILE A 10 35.45 20.82 -13.43
CA ILE A 10 35.29 22.11 -12.76
C ILE A 10 33.89 22.23 -12.12
N LEU A 11 32.83 21.80 -12.82
CA LEU A 11 31.46 21.82 -12.31
C LEU A 11 31.29 20.94 -11.07
N ILE A 12 31.87 19.74 -11.09
CA ILE A 12 31.82 18.80 -9.96
C ILE A 12 32.54 19.37 -8.74
N VAL A 13 33.72 19.96 -8.91
CA VAL A 13 34.46 20.59 -7.80
C VAL A 13 33.67 21.77 -7.21
N PHE A 14 32.99 22.56 -8.04
CA PHE A 14 32.15 23.67 -7.58
C PHE A 14 30.93 23.18 -6.78
N LEU A 15 30.28 22.10 -7.23
CA LEU A 15 29.17 21.47 -6.52
C LEU A 15 29.61 20.91 -5.16
N LEU A 16 30.80 20.28 -5.08
CA LEU A 16 31.37 19.79 -3.83
C LEU A 16 31.74 20.92 -2.86
N LEU A 17 32.23 22.05 -3.36
CA LEU A 17 32.53 23.24 -2.54
C LEU A 17 31.26 23.86 -1.95
N ILE A 18 30.16 23.94 -2.72
CA ILE A 18 28.86 24.42 -2.23
C ILE A 18 28.32 23.49 -1.12
N GLN A 19 28.48 22.18 -1.27
CA GLN A 19 28.07 21.21 -0.24
C GLN A 19 28.82 21.40 1.09
N GLN A 20 30.10 21.77 1.06
CA GLN A 20 30.87 22.07 2.27
C GLN A 20 30.43 23.39 2.94
N ILE A 21 29.87 24.34 2.19
CA ILE A 21 29.33 25.59 2.74
C ILE A 21 27.98 25.33 3.43
N ILE A 22 27.14 24.44 2.88
CA ILE A 22 25.87 24.02 3.52
C ILE A 22 26.15 23.22 4.79
N LEU A 23 27.17 22.35 4.79
CA LEU A 23 27.54 21.54 5.95
C LEU A 23 28.36 22.33 7.00
N GLY A 24 29.06 23.39 6.58
CA GLY A 24 30.03 24.14 7.39
C GLY A 24 29.52 25.41 8.08
N CYS A 25 28.25 25.81 7.89
CA CYS A 25 27.70 27.03 8.47
C CYS A 25 26.54 26.76 9.44
N THR A 26 26.83 26.30 10.67
CA THR A 26 26.02 26.62 11.86
C THR A 26 26.87 26.54 13.15
N THR A 27 27.81 27.48 13.34
CA THR A 27 28.14 27.89 14.71
C THR A 27 27.16 28.98 15.14
N THR A 28 26.55 28.76 16.30
CA THR A 28 25.75 29.67 17.13
C THR A 28 24.21 29.62 16.94
N VAL A 29 23.56 29.04 17.95
CA VAL A 29 22.15 29.18 18.36
C VAL A 29 21.10 28.54 17.45
N THR A 30 20.75 27.27 17.74
CA THR A 30 19.39 26.64 17.68
C THR A 30 19.53 25.11 17.66
N LYS A 31 19.84 24.49 18.79
CA LYS A 31 20.01 23.02 18.88
C LYS A 31 18.76 22.22 19.28
N ASP A 32 17.65 22.89 19.63
CA ASP A 32 16.48 22.20 20.17
C ASP A 32 15.34 22.00 19.16
N VAL A 33 15.19 22.86 18.14
CA VAL A 33 13.97 22.84 17.31
C VAL A 33 14.05 21.87 16.11
N GLN A 34 15.21 21.71 15.45
CA GLN A 34 15.33 20.86 14.26
C GLN A 34 15.44 19.35 14.57
N LYS A 35 15.87 18.99 15.78
CA LYS A 35 15.91 17.58 16.22
C LYS A 35 14.49 17.03 16.40
N GLU A 36 13.56 17.87 16.84
CA GLU A 36 12.14 17.53 17.05
C GLU A 36 11.38 17.25 15.74
N GLU A 37 11.73 17.97 14.66
CA GLU A 37 11.08 17.82 13.34
C GLU A 37 11.56 16.58 12.60
N LEU A 38 12.87 16.30 12.64
CA LEU A 38 13.47 15.09 12.04
C LEU A 38 13.01 13.80 12.75
N ILE A 39 12.80 13.83 14.08
CA ILE A 39 12.29 12.69 14.85
C ILE A 39 10.80 12.43 14.56
N ARG A 40 10.00 13.48 14.31
CA ARG A 40 8.58 13.34 13.97
C ARG A 40 8.36 12.73 12.58
N GLU A 41 9.20 13.08 11.61
CA GLU A 41 9.08 12.60 10.24
C GLU A 41 9.47 11.12 10.11
N ASP A 42 10.45 10.65 10.90
CA ASP A 42 10.86 9.23 10.96
C ASP A 42 9.80 8.36 11.65
N SER A 43 9.20 8.85 12.75
CA SER A 43 8.10 8.14 13.43
C SER A 43 6.86 8.01 12.56
N HIS A 44 6.45 9.07 11.84
CA HIS A 44 5.28 9.00 10.96
C HIS A 44 5.50 8.10 9.74
N LYS A 45 6.73 8.02 9.21
CA LYS A 45 7.05 7.07 8.14
C LYS A 45 6.95 5.62 8.61
N GLU A 46 7.39 5.31 9.82
CA GLU A 46 7.31 3.95 10.35
C GLU A 46 5.86 3.53 10.60
N ASP A 47 5.02 4.44 11.10
CA ASP A 47 3.59 4.21 11.32
C ASP A 47 2.83 3.98 10.00
N LEU A 48 3.09 4.81 8.97
CA LEU A 48 2.52 4.65 7.63
C LEU A 48 2.96 3.34 6.97
N VAL A 49 4.23 2.94 7.11
CA VAL A 49 4.74 1.68 6.57
C VAL A 49 4.12 0.48 7.28
N LYS A 50 3.91 0.54 8.61
CA LYS A 50 3.17 -0.51 9.34
C LYS A 50 1.72 -0.59 8.91
N GLU A 51 1.05 0.54 8.69
CA GLU A 51 -0.34 0.58 8.25
C GLU A 51 -0.52 -0.04 6.87
N GLU A 52 0.33 0.32 5.90
CA GLU A 52 0.33 -0.28 4.56
C GLU A 52 0.66 -1.78 4.60
N LEU A 53 1.63 -2.19 5.41
CA LEU A 53 1.98 -3.61 5.57
C LEU A 53 0.81 -4.42 6.16
N ASN A 54 0.15 -3.88 7.18
CA ASN A 54 -1.02 -4.51 7.81
C ASN A 54 -2.21 -4.58 6.84
N LYS A 55 -2.38 -3.57 5.99
CA LYS A 55 -3.41 -3.53 4.96
C LYS A 55 -3.13 -4.56 3.87
N GLU A 56 -1.90 -4.65 3.40
CA GLU A 56 -1.48 -5.65 2.40
C GLU A 56 -1.64 -7.08 2.94
N GLU A 57 -1.28 -7.32 4.20
CA GLU A 57 -1.51 -8.61 4.85
C GLU A 57 -3.01 -8.94 4.95
N ALA A 58 -3.85 -7.98 5.33
CA ALA A 58 -5.30 -8.14 5.40
C ALA A 58 -5.92 -8.43 4.02
N ASP A 59 -5.44 -7.77 2.98
CA ASP A 59 -5.89 -7.98 1.60
C ASP A 59 -5.52 -9.38 1.10
N LEU A 60 -4.30 -9.86 1.41
CA LEU A 60 -3.88 -11.22 1.08
C LEU A 60 -4.70 -12.30 1.81
N VAL A 61 -5.00 -12.07 3.10
CA VAL A 61 -5.86 -12.98 3.89
C VAL A 61 -7.25 -13.06 3.26
N SER A 62 -7.82 -11.92 2.87
CA SER A 62 -9.16 -11.85 2.30
C SER A 62 -9.23 -12.45 0.89
N GLN A 63 -8.20 -12.23 0.07
CA GLN A 63 -8.05 -12.89 -1.23
C GLN A 63 -7.98 -14.41 -1.08
N LYS A 64 -7.19 -14.91 -0.13
CA LYS A 64 -7.07 -16.35 0.12
C LYS A 64 -8.41 -16.94 0.55
N LEU A 65 -9.11 -16.27 1.46
CA LEU A 65 -10.43 -16.68 1.91
C LEU A 65 -11.42 -16.78 0.74
N TYR A 66 -11.48 -15.75 -0.12
CA TYR A 66 -12.32 -15.75 -1.32
C TYR A 66 -12.01 -16.94 -2.23
N LYS A 67 -10.73 -17.19 -2.51
CA LYS A 67 -10.30 -18.32 -3.34
C LYS A 67 -10.70 -19.66 -2.74
N ASP A 68 -10.41 -19.86 -1.46
CA ASP A 68 -10.65 -21.12 -0.76
C ASP A 68 -12.15 -21.45 -0.65
N LYS A 69 -13.00 -20.43 -0.43
CA LYS A 69 -14.44 -20.63 -0.24
C LYS A 69 -15.23 -20.69 -1.55
N CYS A 70 -14.83 -19.93 -2.57
CA CYS A 70 -15.65 -19.77 -3.78
C CYS A 70 -15.21 -20.67 -4.95
N SER A 71 -13.93 -21.08 -5.02
CA SER A 71 -13.43 -21.95 -6.12
C SER A 71 -13.90 -23.41 -6.13
N PRO A 72 -14.38 -24.03 -5.02
CA PRO A 72 -14.76 -25.45 -5.05
C PRO A 72 -15.91 -25.80 -6.00
N CYS A 73 -16.80 -24.83 -6.30
CA CYS A 73 -18.01 -25.08 -7.08
C CYS A 73 -17.88 -24.64 -8.55
N HIS A 74 -17.12 -23.60 -8.83
CA HIS A 74 -16.91 -23.07 -10.18
C HIS A 74 -15.63 -22.22 -10.25
N GLU A 75 -15.18 -21.94 -11.48
CA GLU A 75 -14.08 -21.01 -11.71
C GLU A 75 -14.47 -19.59 -11.26
N LEU A 76 -13.50 -18.88 -10.66
CA LEU A 76 -13.73 -17.53 -10.16
C LEU A 76 -13.62 -16.50 -11.28
N PRO A 77 -14.54 -15.52 -11.33
CA PRO A 77 -14.46 -14.46 -12.31
C PRO A 77 -13.22 -13.60 -12.07
N ASP A 78 -12.70 -13.02 -13.15
CA ASP A 78 -11.75 -11.92 -13.07
C ASP A 78 -12.49 -10.66 -12.59
N ILE A 79 -12.23 -10.26 -11.35
CA ILE A 79 -12.93 -9.17 -10.66
C ILE A 79 -12.68 -7.84 -11.39
N ASP A 80 -11.48 -7.64 -11.94
CA ASP A 80 -11.10 -6.40 -12.63
C ASP A 80 -11.67 -6.34 -14.06
N ALA A 81 -11.84 -7.50 -14.70
CA ALA A 81 -12.41 -7.58 -16.04
C ALA A 81 -13.94 -7.51 -16.06
N TYR A 82 -14.60 -8.00 -15.00
CA TYR A 82 -16.04 -7.88 -14.83
C TYR A 82 -16.35 -6.53 -14.17
N ALA A 83 -16.82 -5.56 -14.95
CA ALA A 83 -17.18 -4.20 -14.50
C ALA A 83 -18.45 -4.17 -13.63
N TYR A 84 -18.49 -4.98 -12.57
CA TYR A 84 -19.52 -4.98 -11.55
C TYR A 84 -19.22 -3.94 -10.49
N THR A 85 -20.25 -3.22 -10.08
CA THR A 85 -20.15 -2.28 -8.96
C THR A 85 -19.96 -3.05 -7.64
N PRO A 86 -19.44 -2.39 -6.59
CA PRO A 86 -19.32 -2.99 -5.27
C PRO A 86 -20.62 -3.66 -4.78
N GLU A 87 -21.78 -3.03 -5.02
CA GLU A 87 -23.09 -3.55 -4.63
C GLU A 87 -23.51 -4.77 -5.45
N GLN A 88 -23.13 -4.82 -6.73
CA GLN A 88 -23.42 -5.97 -7.59
C GLN A 88 -22.68 -7.21 -7.09
N TRP A 89 -21.43 -7.08 -6.64
CA TRP A 89 -20.70 -8.18 -6.00
C TRP A 89 -21.39 -8.69 -4.74
N VAL A 90 -21.86 -7.80 -3.87
CA VAL A 90 -22.62 -8.18 -2.66
C VAL A 90 -23.86 -8.99 -3.04
N ASN A 91 -24.63 -8.50 -4.02
CA ASN A 91 -25.84 -9.18 -4.49
C ASN A 91 -25.53 -10.57 -5.08
N ILE A 92 -24.39 -10.74 -5.75
CA ILE A 92 -23.96 -12.05 -6.26
C ILE A 92 -23.68 -13.00 -5.10
N ILE A 93 -22.91 -12.56 -4.09
CA ILE A 93 -22.63 -13.40 -2.91
C ILE A 93 -23.94 -13.76 -2.20
N ASP A 94 -24.86 -12.81 -2.02
CA ASP A 94 -26.19 -13.05 -1.43
C ASP A 94 -27.02 -14.04 -2.26
N ALA A 95 -26.94 -13.98 -3.59
CA ALA A 95 -27.64 -14.93 -4.47
C ALA A 95 -27.01 -16.33 -4.46
N MET A 96 -25.70 -16.43 -4.19
CA MET A 96 -24.98 -17.71 -4.07
C MET A 96 -25.27 -18.43 -2.74
N HIS A 97 -25.88 -17.75 -1.76
CA HIS A 97 -26.40 -18.38 -0.56
C HIS A 97 -27.53 -19.37 -0.90
N ASN A 98 -27.17 -20.61 -1.23
CA ASN A 98 -28.14 -21.69 -1.33
C ASN A 98 -28.73 -21.94 0.07
N PRO A 99 -30.06 -21.85 0.27
CA PRO A 99 -30.69 -21.76 1.59
C PRO A 99 -30.58 -23.00 2.47
N ARG A 100 -29.96 -24.11 2.03
CA ARG A 100 -29.84 -25.32 2.87
C ARG A 100 -28.49 -25.51 3.55
N GLU A 101 -27.40 -24.98 3.02
CA GLU A 101 -26.05 -25.42 3.45
C GLU A 101 -25.01 -24.29 3.53
N TYR A 102 -25.33 -23.06 3.12
CA TYR A 102 -24.32 -21.99 3.06
C TYR A 102 -23.66 -21.69 4.41
N SER A 103 -24.44 -21.65 5.50
CA SER A 103 -23.90 -21.43 6.85
C SER A 103 -23.02 -22.58 7.37
N GLU A 104 -23.05 -23.75 6.72
CA GLU A 104 -22.16 -24.88 7.03
C GLU A 104 -20.79 -24.73 6.35
N PHE A 105 -20.72 -23.96 5.26
CA PHE A 105 -19.50 -23.76 4.47
C PHE A 105 -18.84 -22.41 4.70
N ILE A 106 -19.63 -21.36 4.97
CA ILE A 106 -19.18 -19.98 5.13
C ILE A 106 -19.87 -19.41 6.37
N THR A 107 -19.08 -18.97 7.34
CA THR A 107 -19.57 -18.25 8.52
C THR A 107 -19.97 -16.82 8.15
N LEU A 108 -20.80 -16.16 8.98
CA LEU A 108 -21.18 -14.75 8.76
C LEU A 108 -19.96 -13.83 8.67
N GLU A 109 -18.93 -14.06 9.49
CA GLU A 109 -17.69 -13.28 9.45
C GLU A 109 -16.91 -13.48 8.14
N GLU A 110 -16.83 -14.73 7.65
CA GLU A 110 -16.18 -15.03 6.38
C GLU A 110 -16.96 -14.43 5.20
N ASP A 111 -18.30 -14.46 5.26
CA ASP A 111 -19.17 -13.85 4.26
C ASP A 111 -18.97 -12.34 4.14
N GLU A 112 -18.94 -11.64 5.28
CA GLU A 112 -18.66 -10.20 5.34
C GLU A 112 -17.27 -9.88 4.78
N LYS A 113 -16.24 -10.65 5.16
CA LYS A 113 -14.87 -10.48 4.65
C LYS A 113 -14.77 -10.69 3.15
N ILE A 114 -15.47 -11.68 2.60
CA ILE A 114 -15.50 -11.94 1.16
C ILE A 114 -16.20 -10.78 0.43
N LYS A 115 -17.32 -10.29 0.96
CA LYS A 115 -18.02 -9.13 0.39
C LYS A 115 -17.14 -7.89 0.39
N ASP A 116 -16.47 -7.59 1.49
CA ASP A 116 -15.62 -6.41 1.59
C ASP A 116 -14.39 -6.50 0.68
N TYR A 117 -13.78 -7.68 0.55
CA TYR A 117 -12.72 -7.92 -0.44
C TYR A 117 -13.19 -7.59 -1.86
N LEU A 118 -14.35 -8.10 -2.28
CA LEU A 118 -14.86 -7.86 -3.63
C LEU A 118 -15.19 -6.38 -3.87
N LYS A 119 -15.75 -5.68 -2.87
CA LYS A 119 -16.01 -4.23 -2.96
C LYS A 119 -14.73 -3.43 -3.15
N ASN A 120 -13.68 -3.76 -2.40
CA ASN A 120 -12.40 -3.03 -2.45
C ASN A 120 -11.66 -3.24 -3.77
N MET A 121 -11.88 -4.38 -4.43
CA MET A 121 -11.31 -4.69 -5.74
C MET A 121 -12.10 -4.08 -6.90
N SER A 122 -13.41 -3.84 -6.74
CA SER A 122 -14.24 -3.21 -7.77
C SER A 122 -14.06 -1.68 -7.82
N HIS A 123 -13.88 -1.14 -9.02
CA HIS A 123 -13.73 0.30 -9.29
C HIS A 123 -15.03 1.00 -9.72
#